data_AF-A0A812GXL2-F1
#
_entry.id   AF-A0A812GXL2-F1
#
_cell.length_a   1.000
_cell.length_b   1.000
_cell.length_c   1.000
_cell.angle_alpha   90.00
_cell.angle_beta   90.00
_cell.angle_gamma   90.00
#
_symmetry.space_group_name_H-M   'P 1'
#
loop_
_entity.id
_entity.type
_entity.pdbx_description
1 polymer ?
#
loop_
_entity_poly.entity_id
_entity_poly.type
_entity_poly.pdbx_seq_one_letter_code
_entity_poly.pdbx_strand_id
1 'polypeptide(L)'
;MPAVAVAASISADDRWVKAVPSRMVSCSSKPASLVRDIRRSDNGALPLHVLAPDLIESLEKALTTKGTFFDIEFHASKLEFDDVLLWSWAKLGFVCDRSVDYKPRAASTADSANRRRDKQRVESNWGLRETGSSSLELYDCMGEPIARGYEAIVYGDHGPYIEFKEEQIYWPTFCRHKLKGPGRTHFEHYNRDISIKLYGQFKTVADQPNPPADSNPFACSNNRPEGYADYRPGRFYTSADALFGSGGCAR
;
A
#
# COMPACT_ATOMS: atom_id res chain seq x y z
N MET A 1 -16.66 33.84 11.09
CA MET A 1 -17.64 33.26 10.15
C MET A 1 -17.11 31.91 9.73
N PRO A 2 -17.70 30.77 10.12
CA PRO A 2 -17.19 29.48 9.66
C PRO A 2 -17.66 29.25 8.22
N ALA A 3 -16.73 28.83 7.36
CA ALA A 3 -17.01 28.48 5.98
C ALA A 3 -17.87 27.21 5.94
N VAL A 4 -19.08 27.35 5.39
CA VAL A 4 -19.97 26.23 5.08
C VAL A 4 -19.38 25.49 3.88
N ALA A 5 -19.00 24.23 4.07
CA ALA A 5 -18.63 23.35 2.98
C ALA A 5 -19.87 23.13 2.09
N VAL A 6 -19.85 23.72 0.90
CA VAL A 6 -20.85 23.45 -0.13
C VAL A 6 -20.55 22.07 -0.69
N ALA A 7 -21.44 21.11 -0.40
CA ALA A 7 -21.42 19.81 -1.05
C ALA A 7 -21.70 20.02 -2.55
N ALA A 8 -20.65 20.07 -3.36
CA ALA A 8 -20.79 19.98 -4.80
C ALA A 8 -21.18 18.54 -5.13
N SER A 9 -22.37 18.35 -5.70
CA SER A 9 -22.77 17.10 -6.34
C SER A 9 -21.91 16.89 -7.58
N ILE A 10 -20.77 16.21 -7.41
CA ILE A 10 -19.90 15.81 -8.51
C ILE A 10 -20.44 14.48 -9.04
N SER A 11 -20.79 14.49 -10.32
CA SER A 11 -21.13 13.31 -11.13
C SER A 11 -20.14 12.17 -10.85
N ALA A 12 -20.64 10.96 -10.59
CA ALA A 12 -19.81 9.78 -10.40
C ALA A 12 -18.84 9.64 -11.58
N ASP A 13 -17.55 9.88 -11.31
CA ASP A 13 -16.51 9.84 -12.31
C ASP A 13 -16.26 8.37 -12.70
N ASP A 14 -16.44 8.06 -13.99
CA ASP A 14 -16.35 6.71 -14.59
C ASP A 14 -14.97 6.03 -14.38
N ARG A 15 -13.99 6.78 -13.86
CA ARG A 15 -12.63 6.32 -13.54
C ARG A 15 -12.61 5.19 -12.51
N TRP A 16 -13.55 5.17 -11.56
CA TRP A 16 -13.61 4.12 -10.54
C TRP A 16 -14.29 2.83 -11.00
N VAL A 17 -15.18 2.90 -12.00
CA VAL A 17 -16.00 1.76 -12.47
C VAL A 17 -15.16 0.75 -13.27
N LYS A 18 -14.05 1.19 -13.87
CA LYS A 18 -13.15 0.33 -14.67
C LYS A 18 -12.09 -0.41 -13.85
N ALA A 19 -12.09 -0.27 -12.52
CA ALA A 19 -11.08 -0.86 -11.63
C ALA A 19 -11.46 -2.24 -11.05
N VAL A 20 -12.61 -2.82 -11.43
CA VAL A 20 -12.96 -4.21 -11.08
C VAL A 20 -12.11 -5.17 -11.94
N PRO A 21 -11.47 -6.22 -11.38
CA PRO A 21 -10.54 -7.04 -12.14
C PRO A 21 -11.31 -7.91 -13.13
N SER A 22 -11.32 -7.51 -14.41
CA SER A 22 -11.77 -8.33 -15.53
C SER A 22 -11.13 -7.81 -16.81
N ARG A 23 -10.14 -8.57 -17.28
CA ARG A 23 -9.62 -8.63 -18.67
C ARG A 23 -9.44 -7.29 -19.43
N MET A 24 -8.16 -7.03 -19.75
CA MET A 24 -7.68 -6.28 -20.93
C MET A 24 -8.22 -4.86 -21.13
N VAL A 25 -7.36 -3.88 -20.85
CA VAL A 25 -7.05 -2.81 -21.82
C VAL A 25 -5.55 -2.53 -21.74
N SER A 26 -4.86 -2.79 -22.86
CA SER A 26 -3.44 -2.51 -23.03
C SER A 26 -3.19 -1.01 -23.20
N CYS A 27 -2.19 -0.47 -22.53
CA CYS A 27 -1.45 0.67 -23.07
C CYS A 27 -0.62 0.15 -24.26
N SER A 28 -1.00 0.48 -25.50
CA SER A 28 -0.20 0.15 -26.68
C SER A 28 0.04 1.37 -27.57
N SER A 29 1.30 1.58 -27.91
CA SER A 29 1.75 1.85 -29.27
C SER A 29 2.86 0.83 -29.61
N LYS A 30 2.60 0.01 -30.65
CA LYS A 30 3.17 -1.30 -31.09
C LYS A 30 4.40 -1.20 -32.06
N PRO A 31 4.97 -2.28 -32.70
CA PRO A 31 4.68 -3.75 -32.75
C PRO A 31 5.92 -4.66 -32.46
N ALA A 32 5.94 -6.01 -32.34
CA ALA A 32 5.27 -7.10 -33.06
C ALA A 32 5.40 -8.48 -32.34
N SER A 33 4.51 -9.40 -32.74
CA SER A 33 4.57 -10.87 -32.65
C SER A 33 4.10 -11.62 -31.37
N LEU A 34 2.90 -12.18 -31.55
CA LEU A 34 2.46 -13.54 -31.20
C LEU A 34 2.19 -13.92 -29.73
N VAL A 35 0.91 -13.80 -29.38
CA VAL A 35 0.19 -14.66 -28.43
C VAL A 35 0.38 -16.13 -28.79
N ARG A 36 0.90 -16.95 -27.87
CA ARG A 36 0.74 -18.42 -27.88
C ARG A 36 0.60 -19.00 -26.47
N ASP A 37 -0.45 -19.82 -26.33
CA ASP A 37 -0.73 -20.91 -25.40
C ASP A 37 -0.11 -20.90 -23.99
N ILE A 38 -0.97 -20.62 -23.01
CA ILE A 38 -0.75 -20.83 -21.59
C ILE A 38 -0.80 -22.33 -21.30
N ARG A 39 0.36 -22.99 -21.20
CA ARG A 39 0.47 -24.25 -20.46
C ARG A 39 0.81 -23.95 -19.01
N ARG A 40 -0.08 -24.32 -18.10
CA ARG A 40 0.21 -24.36 -16.64
C ARG A 40 1.36 -25.35 -16.43
N SER A 41 2.40 -24.92 -15.71
CA SER A 41 3.44 -25.85 -15.24
C SER A 41 2.91 -26.60 -14.01
N ASP A 42 3.27 -27.89 -13.90
CA ASP A 42 2.80 -28.81 -12.85
C ASP A 42 3.26 -28.43 -11.42
N ASN A 43 3.97 -27.30 -11.26
CA ASN A 43 4.45 -26.79 -9.97
C ASN A 43 3.74 -25.49 -9.51
N GLY A 44 2.63 -25.11 -10.14
CA GLY A 44 1.79 -23.98 -9.68
C GLY A 44 2.40 -22.58 -9.87
N ALA A 45 3.63 -22.46 -10.38
CA ALA A 45 4.24 -21.18 -10.73
C ALA A 45 3.81 -20.76 -12.15
N LEU A 46 3.29 -19.53 -12.27
CA LEU A 46 3.05 -18.89 -13.57
C LEU A 46 4.39 -18.73 -14.32
N PRO A 47 4.43 -18.98 -15.63
CA PRO A 47 5.68 -18.93 -16.38
C PRO A 47 6.21 -17.49 -16.50
N LEU A 48 7.48 -17.28 -16.10
CA LEU A 48 8.17 -15.97 -16.00
C LEU A 48 8.41 -15.21 -17.31
N HIS A 49 7.98 -15.74 -18.45
CA HIS A 49 8.21 -15.19 -19.80
C HIS A 49 7.63 -13.78 -20.07
N VAL A 50 7.00 -13.15 -19.08
CA VAL A 50 6.45 -11.79 -19.15
C VAL A 50 7.34 -10.76 -18.44
N LEU A 51 8.26 -11.19 -17.57
CA LEU A 51 9.14 -10.28 -16.84
C LEU A 51 10.41 -9.96 -17.64
N ALA A 52 10.87 -8.70 -17.55
CA ALA A 52 12.11 -8.28 -18.19
C ALA A 52 13.29 -9.15 -17.70
N PRO A 53 14.15 -9.69 -18.59
CA PRO A 53 15.27 -10.56 -18.20
C PRO A 53 16.16 -9.99 -17.09
N ASP A 54 16.46 -8.68 -17.15
CA ASP A 54 17.28 -7.98 -16.16
C ASP A 54 16.66 -7.99 -14.75
N LEU A 55 15.32 -8.00 -14.65
CA LEU A 55 14.62 -8.12 -13.37
C LEU A 55 14.77 -9.53 -12.80
N ILE A 56 14.69 -10.56 -13.65
CA ILE A 56 14.89 -11.96 -13.23
C ILE A 56 16.31 -12.15 -12.70
N GLU A 57 17.32 -11.69 -13.44
CA GLU A 57 18.72 -11.78 -13.03
C GLU A 57 18.96 -11.05 -11.68
N SER A 58 18.39 -9.84 -11.55
CA SER A 58 18.47 -9.07 -10.31
C SER A 58 17.85 -9.82 -9.13
N LEU A 59 16.68 -10.43 -9.34
CA LEU A 59 16.01 -11.23 -8.32
C LEU A 59 16.81 -12.47 -7.95
N GLU A 60 17.27 -13.27 -8.92
CA GLU A 60 18.06 -14.48 -8.64
C GLU A 60 19.33 -14.16 -7.84
N LYS A 61 20.01 -13.08 -8.21
CA LYS A 61 21.16 -12.57 -7.46
C LYS A 61 20.79 -12.17 -6.03
N ALA A 62 19.68 -11.45 -5.84
CA ALA A 62 19.25 -11.02 -4.52
C ALA A 62 18.81 -12.19 -3.64
N LEU A 63 18.05 -13.15 -4.18
CA LEU A 63 17.63 -14.36 -3.48
C LEU A 63 18.84 -15.17 -3.00
N THR A 64 19.85 -15.31 -3.86
CA THR A 64 21.08 -16.05 -3.55
C THR A 64 21.93 -15.34 -2.50
N THR A 65 22.07 -14.01 -2.58
CA THR A 65 23.01 -13.24 -1.75
C THR A 65 22.41 -12.68 -0.45
N LYS A 66 21.09 -12.44 -0.42
CA LYS A 66 20.39 -11.81 0.70
C LYS A 66 19.34 -12.71 1.35
N GLY A 67 19.02 -13.86 0.76
CA GLY A 67 18.05 -14.81 1.30
C GLY A 67 16.70 -14.15 1.55
N THR A 68 16.23 -14.16 2.79
CA THR A 68 14.91 -13.63 3.16
C THR A 68 14.87 -12.10 3.39
N PHE A 69 16.00 -11.39 3.35
CA PHE A 69 16.09 -9.96 3.66
C PHE A 69 16.44 -9.09 2.45
N PHE A 70 16.04 -9.51 1.25
CA PHE A 70 16.24 -8.73 0.03
C PHE A 70 15.23 -7.58 -0.11
N ASP A 71 15.62 -6.56 -0.85
CA ASP A 71 14.78 -5.47 -1.32
C ASP A 71 15.09 -5.28 -2.82
N ILE A 72 14.10 -5.38 -3.71
CA ILE A 72 14.24 -5.14 -5.14
C ILE A 72 13.22 -4.11 -5.57
N GLU A 73 13.66 -3.14 -6.37
CA GLU A 73 12.79 -2.11 -6.91
C GLU A 73 12.64 -2.24 -8.42
N PHE A 74 11.41 -2.07 -8.93
CA PHE A 74 11.12 -2.16 -10.35
C PHE A 74 9.84 -1.40 -10.72
N HIS A 75 9.70 -1.09 -12.01
CA HIS A 75 8.48 -0.54 -12.59
C HIS A 75 7.62 -1.66 -13.17
N ALA A 76 6.36 -1.72 -12.77
CA ALA A 76 5.42 -2.72 -13.24
C ALA A 76 3.97 -2.32 -12.89
N SER A 77 3.02 -3.04 -13.45
CA SER A 77 1.64 -3.08 -12.96
C SER A 77 1.55 -3.89 -11.66
N LYS A 78 0.43 -3.72 -10.95
CA LYS A 78 0.13 -4.51 -9.74
C LYS A 78 0.09 -6.03 -10.01
N LEU A 79 -0.43 -6.45 -11.17
CA LEU A 79 -0.50 -7.87 -11.53
C LEU A 79 0.91 -8.46 -11.70
N GLU A 80 1.79 -7.77 -12.42
CA GLU A 80 3.18 -8.19 -12.59
C GLU A 80 3.93 -8.21 -11.26
N PHE A 81 3.69 -7.22 -10.37
CA PHE A 81 4.23 -7.26 -9.01
C PHE A 81 3.81 -8.53 -8.24
N ASP A 82 2.54 -8.93 -8.35
CA ASP A 82 2.02 -10.12 -7.68
C ASP A 82 2.67 -11.40 -8.21
N ASP A 83 2.87 -11.49 -9.53
CA ASP A 83 3.55 -12.62 -10.16
C ASP A 83 5.01 -12.71 -9.68
N VAL A 84 5.72 -11.58 -9.62
CA VAL A 84 7.11 -11.52 -9.11
C VAL A 84 7.17 -11.94 -7.64
N LEU A 85 6.22 -11.46 -6.83
CA LEU A 85 6.14 -11.83 -5.42
C LEU A 85 5.96 -13.34 -5.26
N LEU A 86 4.95 -13.91 -5.91
CA LEU A 86 4.63 -15.33 -5.80
C LEU A 86 5.83 -16.19 -6.20
N TRP A 87 6.48 -15.86 -7.31
CA TRP A 87 7.66 -16.59 -7.76
C TRP A 87 8.84 -16.47 -6.78
N SER A 88 9.18 -15.25 -6.37
CA SER A 88 10.35 -15.00 -5.52
C SER A 88 10.22 -15.64 -4.15
N TRP A 89 9.02 -15.59 -3.54
CA TRP A 89 8.78 -16.23 -2.26
C TRP A 89 8.70 -17.75 -2.37
N ALA A 90 8.10 -18.30 -3.43
CA ALA A 90 8.10 -19.74 -3.69
C ALA A 90 9.53 -20.29 -3.84
N LYS A 91 10.44 -19.54 -4.49
CA LYS A 91 11.87 -19.89 -4.60
C LYS A 91 12.58 -19.98 -3.25
N LEU A 92 12.11 -19.23 -2.26
CA LEU A 92 12.62 -19.28 -0.88
C LEU A 92 11.87 -20.31 0.00
N GLY A 93 10.89 -21.04 -0.56
CA GLY A 93 10.06 -21.98 0.19
C GLY A 93 8.96 -21.34 1.04
N PHE A 94 8.57 -20.09 0.73
CA PHE A 94 7.50 -19.37 1.42
C PHE A 94 6.22 -19.34 0.59
N VAL A 95 5.09 -19.49 1.27
CA VAL A 95 3.75 -19.26 0.69
C VAL A 95 3.34 -17.82 0.98
N CYS A 96 2.87 -17.11 -0.04
CA CYS A 96 2.24 -15.81 0.15
C CYS A 96 0.74 -16.01 0.39
N ASP A 97 0.33 -16.16 1.65
CA ASP A 97 -1.08 -16.13 2.01
C ASP A 97 -1.50 -14.67 2.23
N ARG A 98 -2.40 -14.19 1.38
CA ARG A 98 -2.99 -12.85 1.48
C ARG A 98 -4.42 -12.89 2.01
N SER A 99 -4.96 -14.08 2.27
CA SER A 99 -6.32 -14.23 2.79
C SER A 99 -6.31 -14.03 4.30
N VAL A 100 -6.53 -12.79 4.73
CA VAL A 100 -6.73 -12.49 6.14
C VAL A 100 -8.13 -11.91 6.30
N ASP A 101 -8.99 -12.67 6.97
CA ASP A 101 -10.33 -12.21 7.32
C ASP A 101 -10.24 -10.89 8.10
N TYR A 102 -10.85 -9.86 7.53
CA TYR A 102 -10.90 -8.55 8.18
C TYR A 102 -11.80 -8.61 9.41
N LYS A 103 -11.27 -8.15 10.54
CA LYS A 103 -12.10 -7.81 11.69
C LYS A 103 -11.95 -6.32 11.97
N PRO A 104 -13.06 -5.54 11.99
CA PRO A 104 -13.02 -4.14 12.40
C PRO A 104 -12.30 -3.96 13.75
N ARG A 105 -11.62 -2.83 13.94
CA ARG A 105 -11.00 -2.50 15.23
C ARG A 105 -12.09 -2.30 16.27
N ALA A 106 -12.03 -3.05 17.36
CA ALA A 106 -13.01 -2.93 18.45
C ALA A 106 -12.79 -1.67 19.30
N ALA A 107 -11.57 -1.13 19.30
CA ALA A 107 -11.18 0.04 20.08
C ALA A 107 -10.35 1.01 19.24
N SER A 108 -10.35 2.27 19.66
CA SER A 108 -9.50 3.33 19.13
C SER A 108 -8.02 3.00 19.35
N THR A 109 -7.19 3.25 18.34
CA THR A 109 -5.73 3.13 18.41
C THR A 109 -5.07 4.32 19.13
N ALA A 110 -5.80 5.43 19.29
CA ALA A 110 -5.37 6.63 20.02
C ALA A 110 -5.40 6.46 21.56
N ASP A 111 -4.59 5.53 22.07
CA ASP A 111 -4.54 5.11 23.47
C ASP A 111 -3.54 5.89 24.34
N SER A 112 -2.58 6.60 23.75
CA SER A 112 -1.54 7.38 24.44
C SER A 112 -1.61 8.88 24.12
N ALA A 113 -0.87 9.70 24.89
CA ALA A 113 -0.89 11.15 24.73
C ALA A 113 -0.46 11.62 23.32
N ASN A 114 0.59 11.03 22.73
CA ASN A 114 1.01 11.35 21.36
C ASN A 114 -0.07 10.99 20.34
N ARG A 115 -0.64 9.77 20.42
CA ARG A 115 -1.65 9.29 19.48
C ARG A 115 -2.97 10.05 19.60
N ARG A 116 -3.38 10.47 20.80
CA ARG A 116 -4.55 11.34 21.01
C ARG A 116 -4.37 12.74 20.42
N ARG A 117 -3.16 13.31 20.54
CA ARG A 117 -2.81 14.57 19.89
C ARG A 117 -2.88 14.44 18.36
N ASP A 118 -2.36 13.35 17.80
CA ASP A 118 -2.44 13.10 16.37
C ASP A 118 -3.89 12.91 15.92
N LYS A 119 -4.70 12.18 16.69
CA LYS A 119 -6.13 12.04 16.43
C LYS A 119 -6.85 13.38 16.41
N GLN A 120 -6.66 14.19 17.45
CA GLN A 120 -7.25 15.53 17.50
C GLN A 120 -6.84 16.38 16.30
N ARG A 121 -5.57 16.34 15.90
CA ARG A 121 -5.05 17.07 14.73
C ARG A 121 -5.70 16.61 13.44
N VAL A 122 -5.73 15.30 13.19
CA VAL A 122 -6.31 14.70 11.98
C VAL A 122 -7.80 15.06 11.87
N GLU A 123 -8.55 14.87 12.94
CA GLU A 123 -9.99 15.15 12.96
C GLU A 123 -10.29 16.65 12.83
N SER A 124 -9.49 17.52 13.46
CA SER A 124 -9.73 18.98 13.44
C SER A 124 -9.28 19.65 12.15
N ASN A 125 -8.17 19.19 11.57
CA ASN A 125 -7.60 19.85 10.38
C ASN A 125 -8.19 19.31 9.08
N TRP A 126 -8.50 18.01 9.03
CA TRP A 126 -8.88 17.33 7.78
C TRP A 126 -10.26 16.68 7.84
N GLY A 127 -10.92 16.67 9.01
CA GLY A 127 -12.25 16.07 9.16
C GLY A 127 -12.29 14.55 8.99
N LEU A 128 -11.13 13.88 8.98
CA LEU A 128 -11.04 12.43 8.82
C LEU A 128 -11.39 11.73 10.12
N ARG A 129 -12.36 10.82 10.06
CA ARG A 129 -12.78 10.00 11.20
C ARG A 129 -11.88 8.78 11.34
N GLU A 130 -11.60 8.37 12.57
CA GLU A 130 -10.83 7.15 12.82
C GLU A 130 -11.48 5.89 12.23
N THR A 131 -12.82 5.81 12.17
CA THR A 131 -13.59 4.62 11.77
C THR A 131 -13.76 4.43 10.26
N GLY A 132 -13.00 5.14 9.43
CA GLY A 132 -13.11 5.00 7.99
C GLY A 132 -14.23 5.83 7.35
N SER A 133 -14.23 5.79 6.03
CA SER A 133 -15.30 6.28 5.16
C SER A 133 -15.30 5.41 3.91
N SER A 134 -16.44 4.90 3.46
CA SER A 134 -16.50 4.04 2.28
C SER A 134 -16.53 4.82 0.95
N SER A 135 -16.76 6.14 1.00
CA SER A 135 -17.01 6.95 -0.19
C SER A 135 -16.04 8.10 -0.39
N LEU A 136 -15.16 8.37 0.57
CA LEU A 136 -14.18 9.45 0.45
C LEU A 136 -13.20 9.15 -0.68
N GLU A 137 -13.08 10.05 -1.65
CA GLU A 137 -12.11 9.92 -2.72
C GLU A 137 -10.81 10.62 -2.32
N LEU A 138 -9.69 9.94 -2.52
CA LEU A 138 -8.36 10.42 -2.16
C LEU A 138 -7.53 10.59 -3.41
N TYR A 139 -6.87 11.74 -3.50
CA TYR A 139 -6.05 12.15 -4.64
C TYR A 139 -4.67 12.56 -4.15
N ASP A 140 -3.66 12.41 -5.01
CA ASP A 140 -2.33 12.97 -4.75
C ASP A 140 -2.26 14.47 -5.04
N CYS A 141 -1.07 15.04 -4.93
CA CYS A 141 -0.87 16.48 -5.09
C CYS A 141 -1.13 16.99 -6.52
N MET A 142 -1.09 16.08 -7.50
CA MET A 142 -1.30 16.34 -8.92
C MET A 142 -2.75 16.09 -9.35
N GLY A 143 -3.60 15.60 -8.45
CA GLY A 143 -4.99 15.26 -8.73
C GLY A 143 -5.18 13.87 -9.34
N GLU A 144 -4.16 12.99 -9.26
CA GLU A 144 -4.31 11.60 -9.66
C GLU A 144 -5.01 10.79 -8.55
N PRO A 145 -5.93 9.88 -8.90
CA PRO A 145 -6.65 9.08 -7.92
C PRO A 145 -5.71 8.11 -7.19
N ILE A 146 -5.87 8.02 -5.87
CA ILE A 146 -5.10 7.14 -4.99
C ILE A 146 -5.99 6.02 -4.44
N ALA A 147 -7.12 6.36 -3.86
CA ALA A 147 -8.04 5.39 -3.28
C ALA A 147 -9.47 5.94 -3.17
N ARG A 148 -10.45 5.05 -3.12
CA ARG A 148 -11.83 5.37 -2.78
C ARG A 148 -12.24 4.62 -1.53
N GLY A 149 -12.49 5.40 -0.50
CA GLY A 149 -12.74 4.97 0.85
C GLY A 149 -11.46 4.57 1.60
N TYR A 150 -11.62 4.33 2.89
CA TYR A 150 -10.60 3.82 3.80
C TYR A 150 -11.29 3.14 4.99
N GLU A 151 -10.62 2.20 5.63
CA GLU A 151 -11.18 1.42 6.75
C GLU A 151 -10.95 2.10 8.09
N ALA A 152 -9.78 2.70 8.30
CA ALA A 152 -9.48 3.38 9.55
C ALA A 152 -8.32 4.39 9.42
N ILE A 153 -8.22 5.31 10.38
CA ILE A 153 -6.94 5.96 10.69
C ILE A 153 -6.28 5.16 11.81
N VAL A 154 -5.06 4.67 11.59
CA VAL A 154 -4.24 4.00 12.59
C VAL A 154 -3.28 5.01 13.19
N TYR A 155 -3.47 5.31 14.47
CA TYR A 155 -2.57 6.16 15.24
C TYR A 155 -1.48 5.29 15.84
N GLY A 156 -0.33 5.22 15.17
CA GLY A 156 0.87 4.59 15.68
C GLY A 156 1.79 5.59 16.36
N ASP A 157 2.89 5.11 16.90
CA ASP A 157 3.93 5.98 17.47
C ASP A 157 4.86 6.58 16.40
N HIS A 158 4.59 6.34 15.11
CA HIS A 158 5.22 7.00 13.96
C HIS A 158 4.29 8.02 13.28
N GLY A 159 3.19 8.39 13.95
CA GLY A 159 2.16 9.28 13.42
C GLY A 159 0.95 8.56 12.82
N PRO A 160 0.01 9.32 12.24
CA PRO A 160 -1.24 8.79 11.70
C PRO A 160 -1.09 8.20 10.30
N TYR A 161 -1.61 6.98 10.11
CA TYR A 161 -1.65 6.30 8.82
C TYR A 161 -3.08 5.98 8.41
N ILE A 162 -3.40 6.14 7.13
CA ILE A 162 -4.69 5.73 6.57
C ILE A 162 -4.60 4.25 6.18
N GLU A 163 -5.53 3.44 6.68
CA GLU A 163 -5.64 2.00 6.40
C GLU A 163 -6.66 1.74 5.29
N PHE A 164 -6.25 0.97 4.28
CA PHE A 164 -7.08 0.59 3.15
C PHE A 164 -7.22 -0.93 3.01
N LYS A 165 -8.32 -1.36 2.40
CA LYS A 165 -8.41 -2.63 1.70
C LYS A 165 -7.73 -2.55 0.33
N GLU A 166 -7.33 -3.69 -0.23
CA GLU A 166 -6.71 -3.75 -1.55
C GLU A 166 -7.62 -3.19 -2.65
N GLU A 167 -8.92 -3.47 -2.57
CA GLU A 167 -9.95 -3.05 -3.51
C GLU A 167 -10.30 -1.56 -3.43
N GLN A 168 -9.88 -0.86 -2.37
CA GLN A 168 -10.05 0.59 -2.26
C GLN A 168 -8.96 1.35 -3.02
N ILE A 169 -7.84 0.71 -3.37
CA ILE A 169 -6.70 1.35 -4.00
C ILE A 169 -6.90 1.45 -5.51
N TYR A 170 -6.62 2.63 -6.07
CA TYR A 170 -6.51 2.81 -7.51
C TYR A 170 -5.11 2.41 -8.00
N TRP A 171 -4.92 1.10 -8.20
CA TRP A 171 -3.64 0.49 -8.57
C TRP A 171 -2.93 1.09 -9.80
N PRO A 172 -3.62 1.57 -10.86
CA PRO A 172 -2.94 2.16 -12.02
C PRO A 172 -2.04 3.37 -11.70
N THR A 173 -2.28 4.07 -10.58
CA THR A 173 -1.42 5.19 -10.14
C THR A 173 -0.08 4.71 -9.60
N PHE A 174 -0.02 3.48 -9.07
CA PHE A 174 1.16 2.90 -8.44
C PHE A 174 1.95 2.04 -9.42
N CYS A 175 2.97 2.62 -10.06
CA CYS A 175 3.74 1.95 -11.12
C CYS A 175 5.19 1.63 -10.76
N ARG A 176 5.64 2.01 -9.55
CA ARG A 176 6.97 1.70 -9.02
C ARG A 176 6.80 0.92 -7.73
N HIS A 177 7.48 -0.22 -7.63
CA HIS A 177 7.32 -1.14 -6.52
C HIS A 177 8.67 -1.48 -5.91
N LYS A 178 8.70 -1.61 -4.58
CA LYS A 178 9.79 -2.26 -3.85
C LYS A 178 9.28 -3.55 -3.25
N LEU A 179 9.63 -4.65 -3.89
CA LEU A 179 9.43 -5.99 -3.38
C LEU A 179 10.45 -6.26 -2.27
N LYS A 180 9.98 -6.90 -1.21
CA LYS A 180 10.80 -7.22 -0.05
C LYS A 180 10.71 -8.72 0.26
N GLY A 181 11.81 -9.26 0.78
CA GLY A 181 11.86 -10.65 1.18
C GLY A 181 10.98 -10.95 2.41
N PRO A 182 10.68 -12.23 2.66
CA PRO A 182 9.79 -12.66 3.73
C PRO A 182 10.34 -12.39 5.13
N GLY A 183 11.58 -11.93 5.29
CA GLY A 183 12.15 -11.43 6.54
C GLY A 183 11.72 -9.99 6.90
N ARG A 184 11.04 -9.27 6.00
CA ARG A 184 10.51 -7.92 6.23
C ARG A 184 9.07 -7.97 6.73
N THR A 185 8.44 -6.79 6.87
CA THR A 185 7.05 -6.67 7.35
C THR A 185 6.06 -6.15 6.31
N HIS A 186 6.55 -5.49 5.25
CA HIS A 186 5.73 -4.84 4.23
C HIS A 186 6.44 -4.74 2.87
N PHE A 187 5.67 -4.54 1.81
CA PHE A 187 6.12 -4.06 0.51
C PHE A 187 5.93 -2.55 0.40
N GLU A 188 6.55 -1.90 -0.57
CA GLU A 188 6.31 -0.48 -0.86
C GLU A 188 5.82 -0.32 -2.31
N HIS A 189 4.77 0.47 -2.50
CA HIS A 189 4.27 0.87 -3.81
C HIS A 189 4.28 2.39 -3.87
N TYR A 190 4.81 2.94 -4.95
CA TYR A 190 4.95 4.37 -5.16
C TYR A 190 4.12 4.79 -6.35
N ASN A 191 3.46 5.93 -6.22
CA ASN A 191 2.90 6.60 -7.38
C ASN A 191 4.02 7.11 -8.31
N ARG A 192 3.63 7.59 -9.49
CA ARG A 192 4.56 7.96 -10.57
C ARG A 192 5.61 8.99 -10.14
N ASP A 193 5.21 10.01 -9.37
CA ASP A 193 6.07 11.10 -8.93
C ASP A 193 6.66 10.88 -7.53
N ILE A 194 6.49 9.67 -6.98
CA ILE A 194 6.96 9.22 -5.66
C ILE A 194 6.48 10.04 -4.46
N SER A 195 5.49 10.93 -4.63
CA SER A 195 4.91 11.72 -3.54
C SER A 195 4.09 10.86 -2.57
N ILE A 196 3.47 9.78 -3.06
CA ILE A 196 2.70 8.84 -2.25
C ILE A 196 3.41 7.49 -2.20
N LYS A 197 3.63 7.02 -0.97
CA LYS A 197 4.13 5.68 -0.68
C LYS A 197 3.07 4.88 0.07
N LEU A 198 2.65 3.78 -0.54
CA LEU A 198 1.73 2.80 0.01
C LEU A 198 2.49 1.59 0.54
N TYR A 199 2.32 1.28 1.82
CA TYR A 199 2.91 0.14 2.50
C TYR A 199 1.94 -1.05 2.43
N GLY A 200 2.28 -2.10 1.68
CA GLY A 200 1.51 -3.34 1.64
C GLY A 200 1.96 -4.29 2.75
N GLN A 201 1.23 -4.31 3.87
CA GLN A 201 1.64 -5.02 5.08
C GLN A 201 1.41 -6.53 4.96
N PHE A 202 2.41 -7.34 5.29
CA PHE A 202 2.30 -8.81 5.29
C PHE A 202 2.75 -9.48 6.59
N LYS A 203 3.26 -8.72 7.56
CA LYS A 203 3.45 -9.16 8.96
C LYS A 203 2.94 -8.10 9.93
N THR A 204 2.71 -8.43 11.18
CA THR A 204 2.56 -7.40 12.22
C THR A 204 3.89 -6.71 12.52
N VAL A 205 3.87 -5.62 13.27
CA VAL A 205 5.06 -4.98 13.86
C VAL A 205 5.17 -5.21 15.37
N ALA A 206 4.58 -6.30 15.87
CA ALA A 206 4.55 -6.64 17.29
C ALA A 206 5.94 -6.88 17.90
N ASP A 207 6.92 -7.25 17.07
CA ASP A 207 8.33 -7.41 17.46
C ASP A 207 9.12 -6.09 17.42
N GLN A 208 8.48 -4.98 17.08
CA GLN A 208 9.09 -3.66 16.95
C GLN A 208 8.48 -2.71 17.99
N PRO A 209 9.04 -2.64 19.20
CA PRO A 209 8.44 -1.87 20.30
C PRO A 209 8.51 -0.35 20.10
N ASN A 210 9.39 0.11 19.20
CA ASN A 210 9.56 1.51 18.87
C ASN A 210 9.46 1.71 17.36
N PRO A 211 8.99 2.89 16.91
CA PRO A 211 9.01 3.23 15.49
C PRO A 211 10.46 3.38 14.99
N PRO A 212 10.69 3.38 13.67
CA PRO A 212 12.00 3.72 13.10
C PRO A 212 12.53 5.05 13.64
N ALA A 213 13.84 5.09 13.94
CA ALA A 213 14.52 6.30 14.38
C ALA A 213 14.89 7.20 13.18
N ASP A 214 13.86 7.76 12.53
CA ASP A 214 14.01 8.73 11.45
C ASP A 214 13.62 10.15 11.90
N SER A 215 13.72 11.12 10.99
CA SER A 215 13.42 12.52 11.27
C SER A 215 11.91 12.82 11.34
N ASN A 216 11.06 11.81 11.50
CA ASN A 216 9.62 12.01 11.59
C ASN A 216 9.28 12.73 12.92
N PRO A 217 8.70 13.95 12.87
CA PRO A 217 8.40 14.73 14.07
C PRO A 217 7.33 14.11 14.96
N PHE A 218 6.57 13.12 14.46
CA PHE A 218 5.57 12.39 15.23
C PHE A 218 6.13 11.15 15.93
N ALA A 219 7.38 10.77 15.63
CA ALA A 219 8.01 9.57 16.19
C ALA A 219 8.15 9.67 17.72
N CYS A 220 7.66 8.64 18.44
CA CYS A 220 7.74 8.56 19.90
C CYS A 220 8.17 7.15 20.34
N SER A 221 9.27 7.04 21.09
CA SER A 221 9.76 5.74 21.57
C SER A 221 9.09 5.34 22.89
N ASN A 222 7.90 4.75 22.82
CA ASN A 222 7.13 4.31 23.99
C ASN A 222 7.45 2.89 24.46
N ASN A 223 8.31 2.14 23.75
CA ASN A 223 8.72 0.76 24.07
C ASN A 223 7.52 -0.19 24.25
N ARG A 224 6.60 -0.20 23.28
CA ARG A 224 5.35 -0.94 23.37
C ARG A 224 5.55 -2.45 23.23
N PRO A 225 5.10 -3.29 24.20
CA PRO A 225 5.22 -4.74 24.08
C PRO A 225 4.41 -5.32 22.93
N GLU A 226 3.34 -4.64 22.50
CA GLU A 226 2.49 -5.02 21.38
C GLU A 226 2.96 -4.49 20.01
N GLY A 227 4.08 -3.76 19.98
CA GLY A 227 4.58 -3.05 18.81
C GLY A 227 4.16 -1.59 18.74
N TYR A 228 4.91 -0.79 17.96
CA TYR A 228 4.71 0.67 17.90
C TYR A 228 3.42 1.10 17.18
N ALA A 229 2.79 0.21 16.43
CA ALA A 229 1.54 0.44 15.70
C ALA A 229 0.78 -0.88 15.49
N ASP A 230 -0.55 -0.83 15.42
CA ASP A 230 -1.39 -2.00 15.15
C ASP A 230 -1.53 -2.22 13.62
N TYR A 231 -0.42 -2.38 12.90
CA TYR A 231 -0.45 -2.71 11.47
C TYR A 231 -0.81 -4.18 11.26
N ARG A 232 -1.75 -4.42 10.34
CA ARG A 232 -2.35 -5.73 10.11
C ARG A 232 -1.92 -6.29 8.75
N PRO A 233 -1.51 -7.57 8.68
CA PRO A 233 -1.28 -8.24 7.41
C PRO A 233 -2.50 -8.14 6.47
N GLY A 234 -2.24 -7.99 5.17
CA GLY A 234 -3.27 -7.84 4.14
C GLY A 234 -3.87 -6.44 4.02
N ARG A 235 -3.37 -5.46 4.79
CA ARG A 235 -3.79 -4.06 4.70
C ARG A 235 -2.73 -3.20 4.01
N PHE A 236 -3.20 -2.09 3.46
CA PHE A 236 -2.35 -1.08 2.85
C PHE A 236 -2.39 0.20 3.67
N TYR A 237 -1.23 0.83 3.84
CA TYR A 237 -1.10 2.02 4.67
C TYR A 237 -0.41 3.14 3.91
N THR A 238 -0.85 4.38 4.10
CA THR A 238 -0.08 5.57 3.72
C THR A 238 -0.11 6.59 4.84
N SER A 239 0.92 7.43 4.94
CA SER A 239 0.90 8.53 5.92
C SER A 239 -0.23 9.50 5.60
N ALA A 240 -1.03 9.86 6.60
CA ALA A 240 -2.09 10.86 6.41
C ALA A 240 -1.49 12.22 6.01
N ASP A 241 -0.31 12.56 6.53
CA ASP A 241 0.42 13.78 6.17
C ASP A 241 0.90 13.77 4.70
N ALA A 242 1.14 12.60 4.10
CA ALA A 242 1.47 12.53 2.67
C ALA A 242 0.29 12.92 1.77
N LEU A 243 -0.95 12.65 2.21
CA LEU A 243 -2.16 12.99 1.46
C LEU A 243 -2.75 14.36 1.78
N PHE A 244 -2.58 14.84 3.02
CA PHE A 244 -3.28 16.03 3.54
C PHE A 244 -2.36 17.09 4.19
N GLY A 245 -1.07 16.79 4.38
CA GLY A 245 -0.11 17.72 4.97
C GLY A 245 0.26 18.86 4.02
N SER A 246 1.25 19.67 4.41
CA SER A 246 1.81 20.77 3.62
C SER A 246 2.54 20.26 2.38
N GLY A 247 1.78 19.78 1.39
CA GLY A 247 2.24 19.04 0.21
C GLY A 247 1.23 18.03 -0.33
N GLY A 248 0.21 17.66 0.46
CA GLY A 248 -0.91 16.82 0.03
C GLY A 248 -2.06 17.63 -0.56
N CYS A 249 -2.78 17.09 -1.56
CA CYS A 249 -3.92 17.77 -2.20
C CYS A 249 -5.24 16.97 -2.14
N ALA A 250 -5.40 16.03 -1.20
CA ALA A 250 -6.70 15.41 -1.01
C ALA A 250 -7.74 16.50 -0.62
N ARG A 251 -8.81 16.60 -1.41
CA ARG A 251 -9.89 17.59 -1.31
C ARG A 251 -11.23 16.91 -1.06
#